data_AF-A0A0D0AVX4-F1
#
_entry.id   AF-A0A0D0AVX4-F1
#
_cell.length_a   1.000
_cell.length_b   1.000
_cell.length_c   1.000
_cell.angle_alpha   90.00
_cell.angle_beta   90.00
_cell.angle_gamma   90.00
#
_symmetry.space_group_name_H-M   'P 1'
#
loop_
_entity.id
_entity.type
_entity.pdbx_description
1 polymer ?
#
loop_
_entity_poly.entity_id
_entity_poly.type
_entity_poly.pdbx_seq_one_letter_code
_entity_poly.pdbx_strand_id
1 'polypeptide(L)'
;MALNKTATTKQPRRVEVNQRALVDKVLARYPEEFTVFRELLQNADDARATKVVIEFQTEGYATHSAGANGKTNGITTAIPDLLTTKLFKWVVRNNGDAFKDTDWGRLTKIADGNPDEQKIGAFGVGFYSVFSITDSPRVLSGGKTLEIFFIGDQLYTLDDTCAQSKWTSIEMLLKEDMQVPIPKPFDLARFLAATMTFMSSVENADVTFDNKPFMKIAKSRQVPNPISVPKDMIPRSKEDTMHIKGLSVATQEITVELTDWARAAGTKVTSTHRSGNEILSKDPVKRKSFWDGSGRGAPKVAKATKVVSRASTYDYPPWLTHRAKYAVYSAQVTTKPNKDLNKGLKAMTKKDPPSHFDFEMVYFSKEEQDARTVEENRDPDVGSIFKGPQGLFPQLDGEYMSRIFIGQSTAQTTGIGGHMSGRFIPTVERGSIDLTNGHVAKWNQELLYVGGFLARLVYEQEIRKVQDTWPAVNGAVVPTADARASASREKAMYAMRYFTFQPSTPDAK
;
A
#
# COMPACT_ATOMS: atom_id res chain seq x y z
N MET A 1 -11.49 -17.57 -31.31
CA MET A 1 -12.82 -17.04 -31.70
C MET A 1 -12.61 -15.67 -32.32
N ALA A 2 -13.18 -15.40 -33.49
CA ALA A 2 -12.85 -14.23 -34.31
C ALA A 2 -13.26 -12.91 -33.65
N LEU A 3 -12.29 -12.02 -33.42
CA LEU A 3 -12.52 -10.63 -33.03
C LEU A 3 -13.37 -9.94 -34.11
N ASN A 4 -14.53 -9.43 -33.71
CA ASN A 4 -15.32 -8.51 -34.50
C ASN A 4 -14.52 -7.20 -34.66
N LYS A 5 -13.73 -7.13 -35.74
CA LYS A 5 -12.99 -5.95 -36.16
C LYS A 5 -13.99 -4.87 -36.60
N THR A 6 -14.30 -3.94 -35.72
CA THR A 6 -14.60 -2.58 -36.18
C THR A 6 -13.32 -2.09 -36.86
N ALA A 7 -13.41 -1.81 -38.17
CA ALA A 7 -12.28 -1.49 -39.02
C ALA A 7 -11.69 -0.13 -38.61
N THR A 8 -10.70 -0.15 -37.72
CA THR A 8 -9.76 0.95 -37.55
C THR A 8 -8.84 0.97 -38.77
N THR A 9 -8.92 2.03 -39.57
CA THR A 9 -8.07 2.26 -40.77
C THR A 9 -6.61 2.61 -40.43
N LYS A 10 -6.26 2.63 -39.15
CA LYS A 10 -4.91 2.99 -38.67
C LYS A 10 -4.04 1.75 -38.55
N GLN A 11 -2.84 1.81 -39.10
CA GLN A 11 -1.88 0.73 -38.98
C GLN A 11 -1.19 0.73 -37.61
N PRO A 12 -0.94 -0.45 -37.01
CA PRO A 12 -0.20 -0.57 -35.76
C PRO A 12 1.20 0.06 -35.87
N ARG A 13 1.61 0.80 -34.84
CA ARG A 13 2.91 1.46 -34.77
C ARG A 13 3.86 0.68 -33.87
N ARG A 14 5.08 0.40 -34.37
CA ARG A 14 6.12 -0.32 -33.61
C ARG A 14 6.65 0.55 -32.47
N VAL A 15 6.89 -0.08 -31.32
CA VAL A 15 7.45 0.56 -30.13
C VAL A 15 8.99 0.47 -30.18
N GLU A 16 9.69 1.61 -30.04
CA GLU A 16 11.08 1.80 -30.50
C GLU A 16 12.15 0.87 -29.86
N VAL A 17 12.01 0.41 -28.61
CA VAL A 17 13.10 -0.32 -27.90
C VAL A 17 12.62 -1.57 -27.15
N ASN A 18 11.55 -2.24 -27.59
CA ASN A 18 10.76 -3.04 -26.64
C ASN A 18 10.47 -4.47 -27.09
N GLN A 19 11.39 -5.37 -26.72
CA GLN A 19 11.26 -6.82 -26.84
C GLN A 19 10.64 -7.44 -25.57
N ARG A 20 9.91 -8.54 -25.73
CA ARG A 20 9.28 -9.31 -24.62
C ARG A 20 10.25 -9.55 -23.45
N ALA A 21 11.51 -9.90 -23.72
CA ALA A 21 12.53 -10.11 -22.69
C ALA A 21 12.80 -8.88 -21.78
N LEU A 22 12.63 -7.65 -22.27
CA LEU A 22 12.77 -6.45 -21.44
C LEU A 22 11.58 -6.31 -20.49
N VAL A 23 10.37 -6.55 -20.97
CA VAL A 23 9.16 -6.56 -20.15
C VAL A 23 9.25 -7.67 -19.10
N ASP A 24 9.65 -8.87 -19.49
CA ASP A 24 9.82 -10.00 -18.56
C ASP A 24 10.86 -9.70 -17.48
N LYS A 25 11.98 -9.03 -17.84
CA LYS A 25 12.97 -8.55 -16.85
C LYS A 25 12.40 -7.51 -15.90
N VAL A 26 11.49 -6.64 -16.36
CA VAL A 26 10.79 -5.68 -15.48
C VAL A 26 9.83 -6.42 -14.56
N LEU A 27 9.03 -7.35 -15.10
CA LEU A 27 8.06 -8.13 -14.34
C LEU A 27 8.71 -9.06 -13.30
N ALA A 28 9.86 -9.65 -13.62
CA ALA A 28 10.63 -10.48 -12.69
C ALA A 28 11.11 -9.70 -11.44
N ARG A 29 11.14 -8.36 -11.51
CA ARG A 29 11.48 -7.48 -10.37
C ARG A 29 10.28 -7.15 -9.48
N TYR A 30 9.08 -7.61 -9.83
CA TYR A 30 7.85 -7.36 -9.10
C TYR A 30 7.25 -8.65 -8.52
N PRO A 31 7.89 -9.29 -7.52
CA PRO A 31 7.40 -10.53 -6.94
C PRO A 31 6.22 -10.33 -5.98
N GLU A 32 5.86 -9.09 -5.64
CA GLU A 32 4.87 -8.79 -4.61
C GLU A 32 3.43 -8.84 -5.12
N GLU A 33 2.57 -9.47 -4.32
CA GLU A 33 1.11 -9.45 -4.47
C GLU A 33 0.60 -8.00 -4.59
N PHE A 34 -0.41 -7.77 -5.44
CA PHE A 34 -1.02 -6.46 -5.70
C PHE A 34 -0.16 -5.40 -6.39
N THR A 35 1.03 -5.74 -6.89
CA THR A 35 1.90 -4.79 -7.63
C THR A 35 1.14 -3.97 -8.70
N VAL A 36 0.27 -4.61 -9.50
CA VAL A 36 -0.48 -3.90 -10.55
C VAL A 36 -1.33 -2.78 -9.96
N PHE A 37 -2.11 -3.06 -8.91
CA PHE A 37 -2.93 -2.04 -8.26
C PHE A 37 -2.07 -0.92 -7.69
N ARG A 38 -0.94 -1.26 -7.08
CA ARG A 38 0.00 -0.30 -6.51
C ARG A 38 0.47 0.75 -7.52
N GLU A 39 0.98 0.30 -8.65
CA GLU A 39 1.50 1.17 -9.71
C GLU A 39 0.35 1.99 -10.34
N LEU A 40 -0.84 1.41 -10.49
CA LEU A 40 -2.00 2.12 -11.02
C LEU A 40 -2.58 3.16 -10.06
N LEU A 41 -2.62 2.89 -8.75
CA LEU A 41 -3.01 3.90 -7.76
C LEU A 41 -1.96 5.02 -7.66
N GLN A 42 -0.67 4.70 -7.76
CA GLN A 42 0.38 5.72 -7.78
C GLN A 42 0.26 6.63 -9.01
N ASN A 43 -0.02 6.05 -10.19
CA ASN A 43 -0.29 6.82 -11.40
C ASN A 43 -1.53 7.72 -11.25
N ALA A 44 -2.57 7.23 -10.57
CA ALA A 44 -3.75 8.02 -10.26
C ALA A 44 -3.44 9.20 -9.32
N ASP A 45 -2.63 8.97 -8.28
CA ASP A 45 -2.19 10.02 -7.35
C ASP A 45 -1.30 11.07 -8.03
N ASP A 46 -0.35 10.64 -8.87
CA ASP A 46 0.50 11.52 -9.70
C ASP A 46 -0.31 12.32 -10.74
N ALA A 47 -1.51 11.83 -11.11
CA ALA A 47 -2.50 12.52 -11.94
C ALA A 47 -3.49 13.37 -11.11
N ARG A 48 -3.28 13.48 -9.79
CA ARG A 48 -4.16 14.21 -8.86
C ARG A 48 -5.60 13.70 -8.84
N ALA A 49 -5.80 12.41 -9.07
CA ALA A 49 -7.11 11.78 -8.92
C ALA A 49 -7.53 11.78 -7.45
N THR A 50 -8.81 12.04 -7.18
CA THR A 50 -9.41 11.90 -5.85
C THR A 50 -10.12 10.56 -5.66
N LYS A 51 -10.44 9.88 -6.77
CA LYS A 51 -11.17 8.61 -6.78
C LYS A 51 -10.59 7.62 -7.79
N VAL A 52 -10.42 6.38 -7.32
CA VAL A 52 -10.08 5.21 -8.12
C VAL A 52 -11.23 4.19 -8.07
N VAL A 53 -11.48 3.48 -9.17
CA VAL A 53 -12.44 2.38 -9.25
C VAL A 53 -11.73 1.17 -9.82
N ILE A 54 -11.79 0.03 -9.12
CA ILE A 54 -11.26 -1.26 -9.57
C ILE A 54 -12.46 -2.16 -9.86
N GLU A 55 -12.60 -2.58 -11.11
CA GLU A 55 -13.69 -3.43 -11.57
C GLU A 55 -13.15 -4.76 -12.08
N PHE A 56 -13.62 -5.84 -11.46
CA PHE A 56 -13.40 -7.21 -11.89
C PHE A 56 -14.59 -7.66 -12.75
N GLN A 57 -14.33 -8.21 -13.93
CA GLN A 57 -15.36 -8.58 -14.88
C GLN A 57 -15.28 -10.05 -15.28
N THR A 58 -16.43 -10.72 -15.33
CA THR A 58 -16.61 -12.03 -15.97
C THR A 58 -16.68 -11.88 -17.49
N GLU A 59 -16.47 -12.98 -18.23
CA GLU A 59 -16.55 -12.97 -19.70
C GLU A 59 -17.95 -12.58 -20.19
N GLY A 60 -18.99 -13.15 -19.59
CA GLY A 60 -20.38 -12.84 -19.91
C GLY A 60 -20.70 -11.36 -19.71
N TYR A 61 -20.26 -10.78 -18.59
CA TYR A 61 -20.42 -9.35 -18.36
C TYR A 61 -19.59 -8.51 -19.34
N ALA A 62 -18.29 -8.79 -19.51
CA ALA A 62 -17.42 -7.99 -20.38
C ALA A 62 -17.89 -7.95 -21.85
N THR A 63 -18.44 -9.04 -22.35
CA THR A 63 -18.94 -9.18 -23.73
C THR A 63 -20.28 -8.46 -23.97
N HIS A 64 -21.14 -8.37 -22.95
CA HIS A 64 -22.48 -7.76 -23.06
C HIS A 64 -22.53 -6.31 -22.57
N SER A 65 -21.62 -5.92 -21.67
CA SER A 65 -21.50 -4.55 -21.12
C SER A 65 -20.87 -3.56 -22.09
N ALA A 66 -20.35 -4.02 -23.24
CA ALA A 66 -19.78 -3.19 -24.29
C ALA A 66 -20.83 -2.36 -25.08
N GLY A 67 -22.12 -2.46 -24.74
CA GLY A 67 -23.18 -1.62 -25.31
C GLY A 67 -23.37 -0.32 -24.54
N ALA A 68 -23.02 0.82 -25.16
CA ALA A 68 -23.10 2.20 -24.64
C ALA A 68 -24.49 2.72 -24.23
N ASN A 69 -25.49 1.85 -24.00
CA ASN A 69 -26.89 2.23 -23.76
C ASN A 69 -27.41 1.92 -22.36
N GLY A 70 -26.53 1.66 -21.37
CA GLY A 70 -26.94 1.51 -19.96
C GLY A 70 -27.94 0.39 -19.68
N LYS A 71 -28.23 -0.48 -20.67
CA LYS A 71 -29.04 -1.68 -20.53
C LYS A 71 -28.12 -2.88 -20.55
N THR A 72 -27.74 -3.32 -19.37
CA THR A 72 -26.93 -4.51 -19.15
C THR A 72 -27.80 -5.75 -19.33
N ASN A 73 -28.01 -6.16 -20.58
CA ASN A 73 -28.66 -7.44 -20.88
C ASN A 73 -27.69 -8.56 -20.47
N GLY A 74 -28.08 -9.40 -19.50
CA GLY A 74 -27.29 -10.57 -19.08
C GLY A 74 -26.59 -10.46 -17.73
N ILE A 75 -26.81 -9.41 -16.92
CA ILE A 75 -26.42 -9.45 -15.51
C ILE A 75 -27.25 -10.53 -14.83
N THR A 76 -26.61 -11.63 -14.44
CA THR A 76 -27.20 -12.51 -13.42
C THR A 76 -27.41 -11.66 -12.18
N THR A 77 -28.66 -11.53 -11.73
CA THR A 77 -28.98 -10.84 -10.46
C THR A 77 -28.24 -11.51 -9.29
N ALA A 78 -28.04 -12.83 -9.38
CA ALA A 78 -27.24 -13.60 -8.47
C ALA A 78 -25.82 -13.05 -8.31
N ILE A 79 -25.38 -13.01 -7.05
CA ILE A 79 -24.05 -12.62 -6.66
C ILE A 79 -23.11 -13.84 -6.85
N PRO A 80 -22.05 -13.71 -7.67
CA PRO A 80 -21.13 -14.81 -7.94
C PRO A 80 -20.29 -15.17 -6.71
N ASP A 81 -19.81 -16.41 -6.66
CA ASP A 81 -18.87 -16.81 -5.62
C ASP A 81 -17.47 -16.24 -5.95
N LEU A 82 -17.03 -15.26 -5.16
CA LEU A 82 -15.76 -14.56 -5.32
C LEU A 82 -14.53 -15.49 -5.23
N LEU A 83 -14.69 -16.67 -4.62
CA LEU A 83 -13.60 -17.63 -4.44
C LEU A 83 -13.44 -18.62 -5.60
N THR A 84 -14.44 -18.72 -6.47
CA THR A 84 -14.47 -19.76 -7.52
C THR A 84 -14.77 -19.20 -8.91
N THR A 85 -15.43 -18.05 -9.00
CA THR A 85 -15.78 -17.43 -10.28
C THR A 85 -14.55 -16.85 -10.94
N LYS A 86 -14.20 -17.37 -12.12
CA LYS A 86 -13.05 -16.91 -12.90
C LYS A 86 -13.30 -15.52 -13.48
N LEU A 87 -12.25 -14.70 -13.44
CA LEU A 87 -12.25 -13.39 -14.07
C LEU A 87 -11.82 -13.49 -15.52
N PHE A 88 -12.28 -12.54 -16.32
CA PHE A 88 -11.92 -12.39 -17.72
C PHE A 88 -11.20 -11.07 -17.98
N LYS A 89 -11.61 -10.00 -17.30
CA LYS A 89 -11.08 -8.66 -17.54
C LYS A 89 -11.00 -7.87 -16.24
N TRP A 90 -9.93 -7.11 -16.07
CA TRP A 90 -9.82 -6.07 -15.03
C TRP A 90 -9.95 -4.71 -15.68
N VAL A 91 -10.62 -3.78 -15.01
CA VAL A 91 -10.69 -2.37 -15.41
C VAL A 91 -10.37 -1.50 -14.21
N VAL A 92 -9.36 -0.64 -14.33
CA VAL A 92 -9.02 0.35 -13.30
C VAL A 92 -9.24 1.74 -13.87
N ARG A 93 -10.04 2.56 -13.17
CA ARG A 93 -10.39 3.92 -13.59
C ARG A 93 -10.00 4.93 -12.52
N ASN A 94 -9.54 6.11 -12.94
CA ASN A 94 -9.33 7.24 -12.03
C ASN A 94 -9.86 8.56 -12.63
N ASN A 95 -10.26 9.49 -11.77
CA ASN A 95 -10.83 10.78 -12.15
C ASN A 95 -9.82 11.94 -12.13
N GLY A 96 -8.52 11.63 -12.24
CA GLY A 96 -7.47 12.64 -12.26
C GLY A 96 -7.38 13.36 -13.60
N ASP A 97 -6.27 14.07 -13.79
CA ASP A 97 -5.90 14.69 -15.06
C ASP A 97 -6.00 13.68 -16.22
N ALA A 98 -6.57 14.13 -17.32
CA ALA A 98 -6.47 13.39 -18.57
C ALA A 98 -5.02 13.35 -19.07
N PHE A 99 -4.67 12.29 -19.80
CA PHE A 99 -3.35 12.14 -20.39
C PHE A 99 -3.05 13.28 -21.37
N LYS A 100 -1.91 13.93 -21.18
CA LYS A 100 -1.36 14.91 -22.12
C LYS A 100 -0.62 14.20 -23.24
N ASP A 101 -0.32 14.89 -24.33
CA ASP A 101 0.43 14.31 -25.46
C ASP A 101 1.80 13.75 -25.04
N THR A 102 2.44 14.35 -24.03
CA THR A 102 3.67 13.82 -23.42
C THR A 102 3.45 12.49 -22.70
N ASP A 103 2.31 12.30 -22.04
CA ASP A 103 2.00 11.06 -21.32
C ASP A 103 1.70 9.93 -22.30
N TRP A 104 0.97 10.23 -23.39
CA TRP A 104 0.78 9.31 -24.52
C TRP A 104 2.11 8.89 -25.14
N GLY A 105 3.01 9.85 -25.39
CA GLY A 105 4.35 9.58 -25.91
C GLY A 105 5.15 8.60 -25.04
N ARG A 106 5.07 8.75 -23.71
CA ARG A 106 5.77 7.86 -22.76
C ARG A 106 5.22 6.44 -22.73
N LEU A 107 3.92 6.23 -22.93
CA LEU A 107 3.36 4.86 -23.04
C LEU A 107 3.94 4.07 -24.23
N THR A 108 4.47 4.78 -25.23
CA THR A 108 5.12 4.18 -26.40
C THR A 108 6.63 3.98 -26.24
N LYS A 109 7.19 4.31 -25.06
CA LYS A 109 8.63 4.23 -24.77
C LYS A 109 8.87 3.64 -23.37
N ILE A 110 9.10 2.33 -23.27
CA ILE A 110 9.55 1.71 -22.01
C ILE A 110 10.83 2.41 -21.53
N ALA A 111 10.90 2.61 -20.21
CA ALA A 111 12.05 3.21 -19.52
C ALA A 111 12.33 4.69 -19.86
N ASP A 112 11.40 5.37 -20.54
CA ASP A 112 11.40 6.83 -20.67
C ASP A 112 10.72 7.44 -19.45
N GLY A 113 11.55 7.73 -18.44
CA GLY A 113 11.14 8.22 -17.13
C GLY A 113 10.39 9.55 -17.16
N ASN A 114 9.71 9.87 -16.05
CA ASN A 114 9.13 11.20 -15.88
C ASN A 114 10.20 12.15 -15.34
N PRO A 115 10.61 13.21 -16.08
CA PRO A 115 11.60 14.16 -15.63
C PRO A 115 11.08 15.11 -14.54
N ASP A 116 9.77 15.08 -14.25
CA ASP A 116 9.16 15.86 -13.18
C ASP A 116 9.67 15.38 -11.80
N GLU A 117 10.41 16.25 -11.11
CA GLU A 117 10.97 15.95 -9.79
C GLU A 117 9.88 15.67 -8.73
N GLN A 118 8.67 16.21 -8.92
CA GLN A 118 7.57 16.09 -7.97
C GLN A 118 6.82 14.77 -8.11
N LYS A 119 6.93 14.07 -9.24
CA LYS A 119 6.28 12.77 -9.43
C LYS A 119 7.08 11.63 -8.83
N ILE A 120 6.37 10.65 -8.28
CA ILE A 120 7.00 9.50 -7.61
C ILE A 120 7.60 8.56 -8.68
N GLY A 121 6.88 8.32 -9.77
CA GLY A 121 7.36 7.47 -10.87
C GLY A 121 8.56 8.05 -11.62
N ALA A 122 9.77 7.60 -11.30
CA ALA A 122 10.99 8.10 -11.94
C ALA A 122 11.32 7.41 -13.27
N PHE A 123 11.13 6.09 -13.38
CA PHE A 123 11.70 5.31 -14.48
C PHE A 123 10.72 4.93 -15.59
N GLY A 124 9.45 5.36 -15.54
CA GLY A 124 8.48 5.11 -16.63
C GLY A 124 8.11 3.64 -16.86
N VAL A 125 8.52 2.72 -15.97
CA VAL A 125 8.25 1.27 -16.08
C VAL A 125 7.02 0.81 -15.31
N GLY A 126 6.49 1.63 -14.40
CA GLY A 126 5.40 1.22 -13.48
C GLY A 126 4.15 0.76 -14.22
N PHE A 127 3.76 1.46 -15.28
CA PHE A 127 2.62 1.04 -16.12
C PHE A 127 2.81 -0.37 -16.71
N TYR A 128 4.03 -0.77 -17.06
CA TYR A 128 4.28 -2.07 -17.68
C TYR A 128 4.07 -3.24 -16.73
N SER A 129 3.85 -3.01 -15.42
CA SER A 129 3.42 -4.06 -14.51
C SER A 129 2.12 -4.73 -14.97
N VAL A 130 1.25 -4.04 -15.70
CA VAL A 130 -0.01 -4.62 -16.22
C VAL A 130 0.25 -5.82 -17.14
N PHE A 131 1.41 -5.90 -17.79
CA PHE A 131 1.77 -7.04 -18.65
C PHE A 131 1.99 -8.36 -17.89
N SER A 132 2.07 -8.32 -16.55
CA SER A 132 2.00 -9.54 -15.72
C SER A 132 0.67 -10.28 -15.89
N ILE A 133 -0.42 -9.55 -16.13
CA ILE A 133 -1.77 -10.12 -16.14
C ILE A 133 -2.47 -10.07 -17.51
N THR A 134 -2.00 -9.22 -18.42
CA THR A 134 -2.59 -9.04 -19.76
C THR A 134 -1.51 -8.97 -20.85
N ASP A 135 -1.81 -9.43 -22.06
CA ASP A 135 -0.95 -9.23 -23.24
C ASP A 135 -1.34 -8.00 -24.06
N SER A 136 -2.49 -7.39 -23.75
CA SER A 136 -3.11 -6.32 -24.55
C SER A 136 -3.77 -5.25 -23.67
N PRO A 137 -3.04 -4.52 -22.81
CA PRO A 137 -3.62 -3.42 -22.06
C PRO A 137 -4.13 -2.32 -23.00
N ARG A 138 -5.31 -1.79 -22.69
CA ARG A 138 -5.93 -0.68 -23.41
C ARG A 138 -6.15 0.50 -22.48
N VAL A 139 -5.62 1.66 -22.85
CA VAL A 139 -5.75 2.92 -22.11
C VAL A 139 -6.76 3.81 -22.81
N LEU A 140 -7.68 4.41 -22.06
CA LEU A 140 -8.66 5.38 -22.54
C LEU A 140 -8.57 6.64 -21.68
N SER A 141 -8.34 7.81 -22.28
CA SER A 141 -8.25 9.08 -21.55
C SER A 141 -8.45 10.26 -22.50
N GLY A 142 -9.16 11.32 -22.07
CA GLY A 142 -9.26 12.56 -22.84
C GLY A 142 -9.78 12.42 -24.29
N GLY A 143 -10.63 11.43 -24.58
CA GLY A 143 -11.16 11.16 -25.92
C GLY A 143 -10.20 10.39 -26.85
N LYS A 144 -9.04 9.94 -26.35
CA LYS A 144 -8.09 9.09 -27.07
C LYS A 144 -8.05 7.70 -26.42
N THR A 145 -7.75 6.69 -27.22
CA THR A 145 -7.42 5.35 -26.76
C THR A 145 -6.13 4.85 -27.36
N LEU A 146 -5.40 4.05 -26.59
CA LEU A 146 -4.17 3.38 -27.00
C LEU A 146 -4.25 1.93 -26.54
N GLU A 147 -4.23 0.99 -27.48
CA GLU A 147 -4.01 -0.43 -27.19
C GLU A 147 -2.52 -0.75 -27.41
N ILE A 148 -1.92 -1.51 -26.50
CA ILE A 148 -0.52 -1.93 -26.59
C ILE A 148 -0.52 -3.45 -26.58
N PHE A 149 0.14 -4.10 -27.55
CA PHE A 149 0.09 -5.56 -27.69
C PHE A 149 1.35 -6.12 -28.34
N PHE A 150 1.59 -7.42 -28.16
CA PHE A 150 2.71 -8.12 -28.79
C PHE A 150 2.33 -8.69 -30.18
N ILE A 151 3.22 -8.53 -31.16
CA ILE A 151 3.26 -9.35 -32.38
C ILE A 151 4.62 -10.06 -32.38
N GLY A 152 4.63 -11.38 -32.19
CA GLY A 152 5.86 -12.11 -31.87
C GLY A 152 6.42 -11.62 -30.53
N ASP A 153 7.69 -11.20 -30.52
CA ASP A 153 8.36 -10.62 -29.34
C ASP A 153 8.41 -9.10 -29.35
N GLN A 154 7.80 -8.44 -30.34
CA GLN A 154 7.84 -7.00 -30.50
C GLN A 154 6.53 -6.36 -30.06
N LEU A 155 6.63 -5.29 -29.26
CA LEU A 155 5.47 -4.48 -28.89
C LEU A 155 5.04 -3.54 -30.03
N TYR A 156 3.73 -3.43 -30.19
CA TYR A 156 3.02 -2.53 -31.09
C TYR A 156 1.96 -1.75 -30.33
N THR A 157 1.56 -0.64 -30.93
CA THR A 157 0.49 0.23 -30.43
C THR A 157 -0.56 0.48 -31.51
N LEU A 158 -1.81 0.60 -31.10
CA LEU A 158 -2.92 0.99 -31.96
C LEU A 158 -3.70 2.11 -31.29
N ASP A 159 -3.62 3.31 -31.89
CA ASP A 159 -4.32 4.48 -31.40
C ASP A 159 -5.69 4.63 -32.05
N ASP A 160 -6.68 4.97 -31.25
CA ASP A 160 -8.02 5.30 -31.72
C ASP A 160 -8.65 6.44 -30.89
N THR A 161 -9.88 6.81 -31.20
CA THR A 161 -10.68 7.79 -30.45
C THR A 161 -11.71 7.09 -29.58
N CYS A 162 -12.11 7.73 -28.49
CA CYS A 162 -13.24 7.31 -27.67
C CYS A 162 -14.10 8.50 -27.29
N ALA A 163 -15.28 8.21 -26.74
CA ALA A 163 -16.10 9.22 -26.10
C ALA A 163 -15.30 9.94 -25.00
N GLN A 164 -15.45 11.25 -24.92
CA GLN A 164 -14.86 12.01 -23.81
C GLN A 164 -15.46 11.55 -22.48
N SER A 165 -14.58 11.41 -21.50
CA SER A 165 -14.94 11.01 -20.15
C SER A 165 -14.01 11.70 -19.18
N LYS A 166 -14.52 11.97 -17.97
CA LYS A 166 -13.68 12.41 -16.84
C LYS A 166 -12.75 11.31 -16.32
N TRP A 167 -12.95 10.07 -16.77
CA TRP A 167 -12.19 8.92 -16.33
C TRP A 167 -11.05 8.61 -17.28
N THR A 168 -9.84 8.47 -16.73
CA THR A 168 -8.79 7.67 -17.36
C THR A 168 -9.04 6.21 -16.99
N SER A 169 -9.19 5.33 -17.99
CA SER A 169 -9.48 3.90 -17.79
C SER A 169 -8.36 3.04 -18.37
N ILE A 170 -7.93 2.03 -17.63
CA ILE A 170 -6.97 1.02 -18.05
C ILE A 170 -7.69 -0.32 -18.02
N GLU A 171 -7.88 -0.90 -19.19
CA GLU A 171 -8.56 -2.15 -19.42
C GLU A 171 -7.53 -3.26 -19.69
N MET A 172 -7.67 -4.38 -18.99
CA MET A 172 -6.70 -5.47 -19.01
C MET A 172 -7.46 -6.77 -19.23
N LEU A 173 -7.45 -7.27 -20.48
CA LEU A 173 -7.97 -8.60 -20.79
C LEU A 173 -7.01 -9.64 -20.22
N LEU A 174 -7.49 -10.52 -19.33
CA LEU A 174 -6.63 -11.43 -18.60
C LEU A 174 -6.11 -12.56 -19.50
N LYS A 175 -4.83 -12.88 -19.34
CA LYS A 175 -4.22 -14.09 -19.92
C LYS A 175 -4.95 -15.33 -19.40
N GLU A 176 -4.99 -16.40 -20.18
CA GLU A 176 -5.72 -17.63 -19.85
C GLU A 176 -5.29 -18.24 -18.50
N ASP A 177 -3.99 -18.22 -18.21
CA ASP A 177 -3.40 -18.68 -16.94
C ASP A 177 -3.68 -17.74 -15.75
N MET A 178 -4.06 -16.50 -16.03
CA MET A 178 -4.43 -15.47 -15.04
C MET A 178 -5.95 -15.31 -14.87
N GLN A 179 -6.78 -16.10 -15.56
CA GLN A 179 -8.23 -16.16 -15.37
C GLN A 179 -8.59 -16.97 -14.11
N VAL A 180 -8.15 -16.43 -12.98
CA VAL A 180 -8.39 -16.94 -11.64
C VAL A 180 -9.48 -16.09 -10.94
N PRO A 181 -10.02 -16.55 -9.80
CA PRO A 181 -10.90 -15.73 -8.97
C PRO A 181 -10.24 -14.45 -8.48
N ILE A 182 -11.03 -13.51 -7.95
CA ILE A 182 -10.49 -12.25 -7.44
C ILE A 182 -9.45 -12.49 -6.35
N PRO A 183 -8.48 -11.57 -6.18
CA PRO A 183 -7.67 -11.57 -4.98
C PRO A 183 -8.57 -11.50 -3.75
N LYS A 184 -8.13 -12.15 -2.67
CA LYS A 184 -8.94 -12.26 -1.47
C LYS A 184 -9.35 -10.87 -0.97
N PRO A 185 -10.66 -10.57 -0.82
CA PRO A 185 -11.12 -9.22 -0.54
C PRO A 185 -10.50 -8.58 0.70
N PHE A 186 -10.28 -9.36 1.75
CA PHE A 186 -9.74 -8.85 3.01
C PHE A 186 -8.27 -8.42 2.88
N ASP A 187 -7.48 -9.19 2.13
CA ASP A 187 -6.06 -8.89 1.89
C ASP A 187 -5.92 -7.71 0.93
N LEU A 188 -6.78 -7.63 -0.10
CA LEU A 188 -6.88 -6.46 -0.98
C LEU A 188 -7.28 -5.20 -0.20
N ALA A 189 -8.26 -5.29 0.71
CA ALA A 189 -8.69 -4.17 1.54
C ALA A 189 -7.54 -3.65 2.43
N ARG A 190 -6.80 -4.58 3.04
CA ARG A 190 -5.63 -4.28 3.87
C ARG A 190 -4.55 -3.55 3.06
N PHE A 191 -4.20 -4.08 1.89
CA PHE A 191 -3.23 -3.48 0.98
C PHE A 191 -3.65 -2.06 0.54
N LEU A 192 -4.91 -1.89 0.11
CA LEU A 192 -5.41 -0.60 -0.36
C LEU A 192 -5.45 0.45 0.77
N ALA A 193 -5.89 0.06 1.98
CA ALA A 193 -5.90 0.94 3.14
C ALA A 193 -4.48 1.41 3.51
N ALA A 194 -3.51 0.50 3.57
CA ALA A 194 -2.12 0.85 3.84
C ALA A 194 -1.53 1.76 2.75
N THR A 195 -1.78 1.45 1.47
CA THR A 195 -1.25 2.21 0.33
C THR A 195 -1.82 3.63 0.27
N MET A 196 -3.14 3.79 0.45
CA MET A 196 -3.80 5.10 0.38
C MET A 196 -3.35 6.05 1.51
N THR A 197 -2.80 5.52 2.61
CA THR A 197 -2.35 6.30 3.78
C THR A 197 -1.38 7.43 3.42
N PHE A 198 -0.45 7.17 2.49
CA PHE A 198 0.59 8.14 2.09
C PHE A 198 0.35 8.79 0.73
N MET A 199 -0.78 8.49 0.07
CA MET A 199 -1.16 9.16 -1.16
C MET A 199 -1.58 10.61 -0.87
N SER A 200 -1.25 11.53 -1.76
CA SER A 200 -1.49 12.97 -1.52
C SER A 200 -2.89 13.40 -1.96
N SER A 201 -3.38 12.84 -3.07
CA SER A 201 -4.62 13.25 -3.74
C SER A 201 -5.71 12.18 -3.68
N VAL A 202 -5.36 10.89 -3.77
CA VAL A 202 -6.34 9.81 -3.79
C VAL A 202 -7.01 9.70 -2.41
N GLU A 203 -8.32 9.93 -2.38
CA GLU A 203 -9.14 9.90 -1.16
C GLU A 203 -10.08 8.69 -1.15
N ASN A 204 -10.54 8.22 -2.31
CA ASN A 204 -11.54 7.18 -2.42
C ASN A 204 -11.11 6.05 -3.36
N ALA A 205 -11.38 4.80 -2.97
CA ALA A 205 -11.24 3.64 -3.84
C ALA A 205 -12.47 2.73 -3.72
N ASP A 206 -13.15 2.47 -4.84
CA ASP A 206 -14.27 1.53 -4.90
C ASP A 206 -13.83 0.25 -5.63
N VAL A 207 -14.25 -0.91 -5.12
CA VAL A 207 -14.01 -2.20 -5.80
C VAL A 207 -15.35 -2.86 -6.12
N THR A 208 -15.50 -3.24 -7.38
CA THR A 208 -16.73 -3.82 -7.92
C THR A 208 -16.45 -5.13 -8.66
N PHE A 209 -17.43 -6.04 -8.66
CA PHE A 209 -17.43 -7.24 -9.48
C PHE A 209 -18.66 -7.20 -10.39
N ASP A 210 -18.49 -7.22 -11.71
CA ASP A 210 -19.59 -7.04 -12.69
C ASP A 210 -20.48 -5.83 -12.32
N ASN A 211 -19.85 -4.70 -12.00
CA ASN A 211 -20.48 -3.46 -11.50
C ASN A 211 -21.26 -3.56 -10.17
N LYS A 212 -21.19 -4.70 -9.46
CA LYS A 212 -21.69 -4.82 -8.08
C LYS A 212 -20.60 -4.40 -7.08
N PRO A 213 -20.75 -3.30 -6.33
CA PRO A 213 -19.76 -2.87 -5.36
C PRO A 213 -19.74 -3.80 -4.13
N PHE A 214 -18.54 -4.17 -3.68
CA PHE A 214 -18.37 -5.02 -2.50
C PHE A 214 -17.34 -4.49 -1.50
N MET A 215 -16.56 -3.49 -1.89
CA MET A 215 -15.58 -2.80 -1.04
C MET A 215 -15.55 -1.31 -1.39
N LYS A 216 -15.48 -0.47 -0.36
CA LYS A 216 -15.22 0.97 -0.48
C LYS A 216 -14.18 1.38 0.54
N ILE A 217 -13.26 2.25 0.15
CA ILE A 217 -12.24 2.81 1.03
C ILE A 217 -12.28 4.31 0.89
N ALA A 218 -12.35 5.01 2.02
CA ALA A 218 -12.29 6.45 2.10
C ALA A 218 -11.20 6.88 3.08
N LYS A 219 -10.35 7.80 2.65
CA LYS A 219 -9.36 8.48 3.47
C LYS A 219 -9.78 9.93 3.65
N SER A 220 -9.70 10.42 4.88
CA SER A 220 -9.86 11.85 5.18
C SER A 220 -8.72 12.30 6.10
N ARG A 221 -8.23 13.52 5.88
CA ARG A 221 -7.18 14.13 6.68
C ARG A 221 -7.67 15.48 7.20
N GLN A 222 -7.52 15.70 8.49
CA GLN A 222 -7.82 17.00 9.11
C GLN A 222 -6.80 18.05 8.70
N VAL A 223 -7.16 19.32 8.88
CA VAL A 223 -6.24 20.44 8.66
C VAL A 223 -4.99 20.24 9.54
N PRO A 224 -3.77 20.26 8.97
CA PRO A 224 -2.55 20.09 9.75
C PRO A 224 -2.38 21.22 10.77
N ASN A 225 -2.12 20.85 12.02
CA ASN A 225 -1.80 21.75 13.11
C ASN A 225 -0.28 21.99 13.15
N PRO A 226 0.20 23.23 13.04
CA PRO A 226 1.63 23.52 13.12
C PRO A 226 2.26 23.12 14.46
N ILE A 227 3.48 22.61 14.42
CA ILE A 227 4.29 22.26 15.59
C ILE A 227 5.54 23.15 15.63
N SER A 228 5.87 23.67 16.82
CA SER A 228 7.13 24.38 17.02
C SER A 228 8.31 23.40 17.17
N VAL A 229 9.43 23.69 16.51
CA VAL A 229 10.67 22.94 16.68
C VAL A 229 11.20 23.13 18.11
N PRO A 230 11.41 22.07 18.90
CA PRO A 230 12.06 22.18 20.21
C PRO A 230 13.45 22.81 20.11
N LYS A 231 13.82 23.66 21.08
CA LYS A 231 15.05 24.48 21.02
C LYS A 231 16.34 23.67 20.96
N ASP A 232 16.32 22.45 21.48
CA ASP A 232 17.42 21.51 21.57
C ASP A 232 17.49 20.53 20.38
N MET A 233 16.55 20.64 19.43
CA MET A 233 16.56 19.87 18.19
C MET A 233 17.15 20.69 17.03
N ILE A 234 18.05 20.08 16.26
CA ILE A 234 18.70 20.72 15.12
C ILE A 234 17.89 20.39 13.85
N PRO A 235 17.25 21.38 13.18
CA PRO A 235 16.39 21.13 12.02
C PRO A 235 17.18 21.02 10.71
N ARG A 236 18.38 20.44 10.76
CA ARG A 236 19.29 20.29 9.63
C ARG A 236 19.94 18.91 9.69
N SER A 237 20.01 18.25 8.55
CA SER A 237 20.65 16.95 8.42
C SER A 237 22.17 17.03 8.62
N LYS A 238 22.80 15.86 8.78
CA LYS A 238 24.21 15.75 9.19
C LYS A 238 25.16 16.40 8.18
N GLU A 239 24.90 16.22 6.88
CA GLU A 239 25.70 16.80 5.80
C GLU A 239 25.16 18.18 5.34
N ASP A 240 24.24 18.78 6.11
CA ASP A 240 23.60 20.06 5.82
C ASP A 240 22.87 20.12 4.46
N THR A 241 22.49 18.97 3.90
CA THR A 241 21.83 18.88 2.58
C THR A 241 20.31 18.98 2.67
N MET A 242 19.71 18.74 3.83
CA MET A 242 18.27 18.80 4.07
C MET A 242 17.95 19.68 5.28
N HIS A 243 17.02 20.63 5.10
CA HIS A 243 16.61 21.58 6.13
C HIS A 243 15.11 21.48 6.38
N ILE A 244 14.73 21.23 7.62
CA ILE A 244 13.33 21.20 8.06
C ILE A 244 12.87 22.66 8.28
N LYS A 245 11.88 23.10 7.50
CA LYS A 245 11.35 24.48 7.52
C LYS A 245 10.05 24.62 8.30
N GLY A 246 9.29 23.54 8.38
CA GLY A 246 8.00 23.49 9.06
C GLY A 246 7.73 22.10 9.59
N LEU A 247 6.96 22.04 10.67
CA LEU A 247 6.45 20.81 11.25
C LEU A 247 4.96 20.96 11.43
N SER A 248 4.23 19.89 11.20
CA SER A 248 2.80 19.84 11.47
C SER A 248 2.35 18.44 11.85
N VAL A 249 1.22 18.34 12.53
CA VAL A 249 0.53 17.08 12.77
C VAL A 249 -0.92 17.18 12.31
N ALA A 250 -1.39 16.15 11.62
CA ALA A 250 -2.79 16.00 11.24
C ALA A 250 -3.33 14.66 11.74
N THR A 251 -4.58 14.63 12.17
CA THR A 251 -5.29 13.36 12.33
C THR A 251 -5.81 12.90 10.98
N GLN A 252 -5.50 11.66 10.62
CA GLN A 252 -6.02 11.00 9.42
C GLN A 252 -6.93 9.84 9.83
N GLU A 253 -8.03 9.66 9.09
CA GLU A 253 -8.94 8.53 9.24
C GLU A 253 -8.99 7.75 7.92
N ILE A 254 -8.88 6.42 8.01
CA ILE A 254 -9.24 5.51 6.93
C ILE A 254 -10.48 4.73 7.34
N THR A 255 -11.49 4.80 6.49
CA THR A 255 -12.71 4.00 6.57
C THR A 255 -12.68 2.95 5.47
N VAL A 256 -12.93 1.70 5.82
CA VAL A 256 -13.09 0.59 4.88
C VAL A 256 -14.47 -0.02 5.12
N GLU A 257 -15.28 -0.07 4.07
CA GLU A 257 -16.57 -0.73 4.08
C GLU A 257 -16.49 -1.99 3.23
N LEU A 258 -16.87 -3.14 3.79
CA LEU A 258 -16.90 -4.43 3.11
C LEU A 258 -18.29 -5.02 3.23
N THR A 259 -18.77 -5.63 2.15
CA THR A 259 -19.99 -6.44 2.21
C THR A 259 -19.74 -7.76 2.93
N ASP A 260 -20.77 -8.34 3.56
CA ASP A 260 -20.69 -9.71 4.10
C ASP A 260 -20.31 -10.75 3.04
N TRP A 261 -20.69 -10.50 1.78
CA TRP A 261 -20.26 -11.28 0.62
C TRP A 261 -18.73 -11.28 0.46
N ALA A 262 -18.10 -10.12 0.53
CA ALA A 262 -16.65 -9.99 0.47
C ALA A 262 -15.96 -10.60 1.70
N ARG A 263 -16.55 -10.41 2.90
CA ARG A 263 -16.05 -10.98 4.16
C ARG A 263 -16.04 -12.51 4.13
N ALA A 264 -17.10 -13.14 3.60
CA ALA A 264 -17.18 -14.59 3.47
C ALA A 264 -16.08 -15.20 2.58
N ALA A 265 -15.53 -14.40 1.65
CA ALA A 265 -14.41 -14.73 0.78
C ALA A 265 -13.04 -14.32 1.35
N GLY A 266 -12.96 -13.81 2.58
CA GLY A 266 -11.69 -13.44 3.23
C GLY A 266 -10.81 -14.64 3.60
N THR A 267 -9.51 -14.37 3.83
CA THR A 267 -8.58 -15.37 4.39
C THR A 267 -9.05 -15.78 5.77
N LYS A 268 -9.31 -17.07 5.99
CA LYS A 268 -9.44 -17.61 7.33
C LYS A 268 -8.06 -17.65 7.97
N VAL A 269 -7.87 -16.99 9.11
CA VAL A 269 -6.63 -17.07 9.91
C VAL A 269 -6.46 -18.52 10.36
N THR A 270 -5.64 -19.30 9.65
CA THR A 270 -5.19 -20.59 10.14
C THR A 270 -4.26 -20.34 11.31
N SER A 271 -4.81 -20.40 12.53
CA SER A 271 -4.05 -20.47 13.77
C SER A 271 -3.19 -21.75 13.77
N THR A 272 -1.99 -21.69 13.19
CA THR A 272 -0.92 -22.66 13.46
C THR A 272 0.00 -22.24 14.60
N HIS A 273 -0.21 -21.06 15.20
CA HIS A 273 0.59 -20.59 16.35
C HIS A 273 -0.28 -20.11 17.50
N ARG A 274 -0.95 -21.06 18.15
CA ARG A 274 -1.27 -20.98 19.58
C ARG A 274 -0.38 -21.96 20.33
N SER A 275 0.86 -21.54 20.58
CA SER A 275 1.70 -22.12 21.61
C SER A 275 2.68 -21.05 22.11
N GLY A 276 2.58 -20.71 23.39
CA GLY A 276 3.64 -20.01 24.12
C GLY A 276 3.33 -18.59 24.59
N ASN A 277 2.26 -18.41 25.37
CA ASN A 277 2.26 -17.37 26.40
C ASN A 277 2.98 -17.95 27.63
N GLU A 278 4.31 -17.93 27.62
CA GLU A 278 5.13 -18.04 28.85
C GLU A 278 6.24 -17.00 28.78
N ILE A 279 6.18 -16.07 29.72
CA ILE A 279 7.22 -15.12 30.04
C ILE A 279 8.42 -15.93 30.55
N LEU A 280 9.43 -16.13 29.70
CA LEU A 280 10.71 -16.70 30.12
C LEU A 280 11.79 -15.60 30.10
N SER A 281 12.11 -15.15 31.31
CA SER A 281 13.33 -14.42 31.64
C SER A 281 14.54 -15.19 31.10
N LYS A 282 15.30 -14.57 30.19
CA LYS A 282 16.58 -15.12 29.72
C LYS A 282 17.65 -14.88 30.78
N ASP A 283 17.91 -15.90 31.60
CA ASP A 283 19.17 -16.07 32.32
C ASP A 283 19.99 -17.16 31.59
N PRO A 284 21.24 -16.92 31.19
CA PRO A 284 22.02 -17.88 30.43
C PRO A 284 22.81 -18.76 31.39
N VAL A 285 22.47 -20.05 31.49
CA VAL A 285 23.39 -21.18 31.82
C VAL A 285 22.56 -22.46 32.03
N LYS A 286 22.57 -23.36 31.02
CA LYS A 286 22.74 -24.83 31.11
C LYS A 286 22.17 -25.55 29.88
N ARG A 287 23.02 -26.40 29.29
CA ARG A 287 22.70 -27.37 28.23
C ARG A 287 22.12 -28.67 28.82
N LYS A 288 21.53 -29.48 27.92
CA LYS A 288 21.15 -30.92 27.96
C LYS A 288 19.67 -31.15 28.31
N SER A 289 18.94 -32.13 27.76
CA SER A 289 19.29 -33.29 26.93
C SER A 289 18.07 -33.76 26.12
N PHE A 290 18.35 -34.44 25.01
CA PHE A 290 17.43 -35.27 24.24
C PHE A 290 17.04 -36.56 25.02
N TRP A 291 15.86 -37.11 24.67
CA TRP A 291 15.30 -38.45 24.96
C TRP A 291 14.45 -38.66 26.22
N ASP A 292 13.12 -38.75 26.03
CA ASP A 292 12.19 -39.82 26.47
C ASP A 292 10.81 -39.48 25.86
N GLY A 293 9.87 -40.34 25.43
CA GLY A 293 9.61 -41.74 25.66
C GLY A 293 8.07 -41.95 25.66
N SER A 294 7.53 -42.46 24.55
CA SER A 294 6.27 -43.23 24.38
C SER A 294 4.94 -42.80 25.07
N GLY A 295 3.91 -42.64 24.22
CA GLY A 295 2.66 -43.42 24.33
C GLY A 295 1.39 -42.72 24.85
N ARG A 296 0.41 -42.49 23.95
CA ARG A 296 -0.99 -43.00 24.00
C ARG A 296 -1.90 -42.25 23.02
N GLY A 297 -2.78 -43.00 22.37
CA GLY A 297 -3.54 -42.61 21.18
C GLY A 297 -4.60 -41.52 21.40
N ALA A 298 -4.79 -40.70 20.35
CA ALA A 298 -5.86 -39.71 20.28
C ALA A 298 -7.03 -40.25 19.42
N PRO A 299 -8.29 -39.99 19.81
CA PRO A 299 -9.46 -40.45 19.07
C PRO A 299 -9.65 -39.64 17.78
N LYS A 300 -9.93 -40.35 16.67
CA LYS A 300 -10.32 -39.75 15.39
C LYS A 300 -11.74 -39.19 15.49
N VAL A 301 -11.88 -37.88 15.59
CA VAL A 301 -13.15 -37.19 15.32
C VAL A 301 -13.22 -36.87 13.83
N ALA A 302 -14.09 -37.58 13.12
CA ALA A 302 -14.42 -37.28 11.73
C ALA A 302 -15.15 -35.93 11.69
N LYS A 303 -14.53 -34.89 11.12
CA LYS A 303 -15.24 -33.67 10.73
C LYS A 303 -15.88 -33.92 9.37
N ALA A 304 -17.21 -34.01 9.36
CA ALA A 304 -18.01 -33.98 8.15
C ALA A 304 -17.86 -32.60 7.47
N THR A 305 -17.18 -32.56 6.33
CA THR A 305 -17.06 -31.35 5.50
C THR A 305 -18.37 -31.18 4.73
N LYS A 306 -19.34 -30.45 5.29
CA LYS A 306 -20.44 -29.91 4.48
C LYS A 306 -19.88 -28.77 3.63
N VAL A 307 -19.72 -29.03 2.33
CA VAL A 307 -19.51 -27.98 1.32
C VAL A 307 -20.85 -27.28 1.15
N VAL A 308 -21.06 -26.19 1.89
CA VAL A 308 -22.21 -25.29 1.70
C VAL A 308 -21.80 -24.27 0.64
N SER A 309 -22.57 -24.17 -0.45
CA SER A 309 -22.41 -23.14 -1.47
C SER A 309 -22.45 -21.75 -0.83
N ARG A 310 -21.41 -20.94 -1.08
CA ARG A 310 -21.15 -19.63 -0.47
C ARG A 310 -21.72 -18.43 -1.23
N ALA A 311 -22.47 -18.66 -2.30
CA ALA A 311 -23.22 -17.60 -2.97
C ALA A 311 -24.19 -16.96 -1.96
N SER A 312 -24.18 -15.63 -1.82
CA SER A 312 -25.11 -14.96 -0.92
C SER A 312 -26.51 -15.00 -1.53
N THR A 313 -27.50 -15.36 -0.72
CA THR A 313 -28.92 -15.31 -1.09
C THR A 313 -29.49 -13.88 -1.13
N TYR A 314 -28.69 -12.88 -0.77
CA TYR A 314 -29.07 -11.47 -0.77
C TYR A 314 -28.63 -10.81 -2.07
N ASP A 315 -29.56 -10.14 -2.76
CA ASP A 315 -29.23 -9.26 -3.89
C ASP A 315 -28.40 -8.03 -3.46
N TYR A 316 -28.49 -7.65 -2.17
CA TYR A 316 -27.76 -6.55 -1.54
C TYR A 316 -27.18 -6.98 -0.18
N PRO A 317 -25.98 -7.57 -0.14
CA PRO A 317 -25.37 -8.01 1.11
C PRO A 317 -25.13 -6.82 2.06
N PRO A 318 -25.34 -6.99 3.38
CA PRO A 318 -25.06 -5.95 4.37
C PRO A 318 -23.62 -5.46 4.32
N TRP A 319 -23.41 -4.19 4.69
CA TRP A 319 -22.09 -3.56 4.78
C TRP A 319 -21.58 -3.54 6.22
N LEU A 320 -20.31 -3.88 6.40
CA LEU A 320 -19.56 -3.75 7.62
C LEU A 320 -18.53 -2.63 7.46
N THR A 321 -18.51 -1.70 8.40
CA THR A 321 -17.60 -0.54 8.38
C THR A 321 -16.49 -0.70 9.42
N HIS A 322 -15.25 -0.61 8.96
CA HIS A 322 -14.04 -0.59 9.77
C HIS A 322 -13.40 0.80 9.68
N ARG A 323 -13.01 1.39 10.81
CA ARG A 323 -12.40 2.74 10.85
C ARG A 323 -11.16 2.76 11.71
N ALA A 324 -10.10 3.39 11.23
CA ALA A 324 -8.89 3.63 11.99
C ALA A 324 -8.48 5.10 11.93
N LYS A 325 -8.17 5.68 13.09
CA LYS A 325 -7.60 7.03 13.19
C LYS A 325 -6.15 6.93 13.61
N TYR A 326 -5.33 7.85 13.11
CA TYR A 326 -3.91 7.92 13.47
C TYR A 326 -3.37 9.32 13.21
N ALA A 327 -2.23 9.63 13.83
CA ALA A 327 -1.56 10.90 13.64
C ALA A 327 -0.53 10.79 12.51
N VAL A 328 -0.53 11.78 11.62
CA VAL A 328 0.51 11.95 10.60
C VAL A 328 1.31 13.19 10.98
N TYR A 329 2.58 12.98 11.31
CA TYR A 329 3.53 14.05 11.55
C TYR A 329 4.28 14.32 10.25
N SER A 330 4.27 15.56 9.80
CA SER A 330 4.90 15.97 8.54
C SER A 330 6.00 16.99 8.80
N ALA A 331 7.16 16.78 8.20
CA ALA A 331 8.25 17.74 8.13
C ALA A 331 8.35 18.29 6.71
N GLN A 332 8.21 19.61 6.58
CA GLN A 332 8.45 20.32 5.31
C GLN A 332 9.95 20.44 5.11
N VAL A 333 10.50 19.67 4.18
CA VAL A 333 11.93 19.60 3.92
C VAL A 333 12.26 20.43 2.68
N THR A 334 13.31 21.24 2.79
CA THR A 334 13.98 21.87 1.64
C THR A 334 15.36 21.25 1.47
N THR A 335 15.80 21.05 0.23
CA THR A 335 17.09 20.42 -0.06
C THR A 335 18.06 21.36 -0.74
N LYS A 336 19.33 21.21 -0.39
CA LYS A 336 20.47 21.96 -0.95
C LYS A 336 21.65 21.01 -1.15
N PRO A 337 21.54 20.00 -2.03
CA PRO A 337 22.64 19.10 -2.30
C PRO A 337 23.81 19.87 -2.92
N ASN A 338 25.04 19.53 -2.54
CA ASN A 338 26.24 20.08 -3.18
C ASN A 338 26.32 19.63 -4.66
N LYS A 339 27.20 20.28 -5.44
CA LYS A 339 27.32 20.01 -6.89
C LYS A 339 27.64 18.55 -7.23
N ASP A 340 28.46 17.90 -6.40
CA ASP A 340 28.84 16.49 -6.58
C ASP A 340 27.64 15.56 -6.35
N LEU A 341 26.94 15.73 -5.23
CA LEU A 341 25.75 14.96 -4.88
C LEU A 341 24.65 15.13 -5.92
N ASN A 342 24.39 16.36 -6.37
CA ASN A 342 23.37 16.61 -7.39
C ASN A 342 23.71 15.91 -8.72
N LYS A 343 24.96 16.04 -9.19
CA LYS A 343 25.41 15.36 -10.42
C LYS A 343 25.28 13.84 -10.32
N GLY A 344 25.66 13.25 -9.18
CA GLY A 344 25.55 11.81 -8.93
C GLY A 344 24.09 11.33 -8.92
N LEU A 345 23.21 12.05 -8.22
CA LEU A 345 21.78 11.72 -8.16
C LEU A 345 21.11 11.84 -9.54
N LYS A 346 21.42 12.89 -10.30
CA LYS A 346 20.89 13.08 -11.66
C LYS A 346 21.33 11.99 -12.62
N ALA A 347 22.58 11.56 -12.52
CA ALA A 347 23.11 10.48 -13.35
C ALA A 347 22.35 9.14 -13.14
N MET A 348 22.00 8.85 -11.88
CA MET A 348 21.34 7.60 -11.48
C MET A 348 19.82 7.63 -11.67
N THR A 349 19.16 8.72 -11.29
CA THR A 349 17.69 8.81 -11.27
C THR A 349 17.09 9.41 -12.55
N LYS A 350 17.92 9.99 -13.42
CA LYS A 350 17.54 10.76 -14.62
C LYS A 350 16.71 12.02 -14.33
N LYS A 351 16.55 12.40 -13.06
CA LYS A 351 15.87 13.62 -12.63
C LYS A 351 16.70 14.37 -11.60
N ASP A 352 16.43 15.66 -11.48
CA ASP A 352 17.01 16.44 -10.38
C ASP A 352 16.39 15.98 -9.04
N PRO A 353 17.16 15.97 -7.94
CA PRO A 353 16.62 15.66 -6.63
C PRO A 353 15.60 16.75 -6.22
N PRO A 354 14.47 16.37 -5.59
CA PRO A 354 13.41 17.31 -5.27
C PRO A 354 13.92 18.40 -4.32
N SER A 355 13.72 19.65 -4.73
CA SER A 355 14.12 20.85 -4.00
C SER A 355 13.31 21.09 -2.72
N HIS A 356 12.08 20.57 -2.68
CA HIS A 356 11.18 20.60 -1.54
C HIS A 356 10.20 19.42 -1.57
N PHE A 357 9.89 18.88 -0.38
CA PHE A 357 8.92 17.80 -0.19
C PHE A 357 8.50 17.68 1.28
N ASP A 358 7.39 17.00 1.53
CA ASP A 358 7.02 16.56 2.88
C ASP A 358 7.60 15.19 3.17
N PHE A 359 8.26 15.07 4.32
CA PHE A 359 8.59 13.79 4.94
C PHE A 359 7.54 13.49 6.00
N GLU A 360 6.91 12.33 5.94
CA GLU A 360 5.80 11.97 6.84
C GLU A 360 6.15 10.77 7.72
N MET A 361 5.71 10.81 8.97
CA MET A 361 5.72 9.69 9.90
C MET A 361 4.31 9.46 10.42
N VAL A 362 3.84 8.21 10.34
CA VAL A 362 2.57 7.80 10.95
C VAL A 362 2.83 7.31 12.37
N TYR A 363 2.08 7.86 13.32
CA TYR A 363 2.05 7.44 14.71
C TYR A 363 0.68 6.87 15.08
N PHE A 364 0.69 5.70 15.72
CA PHE A 364 -0.48 5.05 16.29
C PHE A 364 -0.42 5.23 17.81
N SER A 365 -1.45 5.82 18.42
CA SER A 365 -1.49 5.92 19.87
C SER A 365 -1.75 4.55 20.49
N LYS A 366 -1.47 4.42 21.79
CA LYS A 366 -1.77 3.19 22.54
C LYS A 366 -3.25 2.82 22.40
N GLU A 367 -4.15 3.80 22.53
CA GLU A 367 -5.59 3.59 22.45
C GLU A 367 -6.02 3.05 21.08
N GLU A 368 -5.45 3.57 19.99
CA GLU A 368 -5.74 3.07 18.64
C GLU A 368 -5.20 1.66 18.43
N GLN A 369 -4.01 1.35 18.97
CA GLN A 369 -3.43 0.01 18.94
C GLN A 369 -4.26 -1.00 19.73
N ASP A 370 -4.73 -0.63 20.92
CA ASP A 370 -5.60 -1.45 21.76
C ASP A 370 -6.94 -1.68 21.05
N ALA A 371 -7.51 -0.64 20.43
CA ALA A 371 -8.76 -0.75 19.66
C ALA A 371 -8.62 -1.75 18.49
N ARG A 372 -7.50 -1.75 17.76
CA ARG A 372 -7.24 -2.75 16.70
C ARG A 372 -7.11 -4.17 17.26
N THR A 373 -6.57 -4.30 18.46
CA THR A 373 -6.43 -5.61 19.13
C THR A 373 -7.80 -6.14 19.57
N VAL A 374 -8.68 -5.27 20.07
CA VAL A 374 -10.07 -5.64 20.36
C VAL A 374 -10.84 -6.04 19.11
N GLU A 375 -10.67 -5.31 18.00
CA GLU A 375 -11.26 -5.63 16.70
C GLU A 375 -10.82 -7.02 16.20
N GLU A 376 -9.52 -7.29 16.22
CA GLU A 376 -8.93 -8.58 15.83
C GLU A 376 -9.45 -9.74 16.69
N ASN A 377 -9.63 -9.53 17.99
CA ASN A 377 -10.17 -10.54 18.90
C ASN A 377 -11.68 -10.80 18.72
N ARG A 378 -12.42 -9.87 18.11
CA ARG A 378 -13.87 -9.99 17.91
C ARG A 378 -14.22 -10.96 16.78
N ASP A 379 -13.42 -11.02 15.73
CA ASP A 379 -13.57 -11.98 14.63
C ASP A 379 -12.24 -12.69 14.38
N PRO A 380 -11.89 -13.72 15.19
CA PRO A 380 -10.61 -14.42 15.09
C PRO A 380 -10.39 -15.13 13.76
N ASP A 381 -11.47 -15.43 13.03
CA ASP A 381 -11.39 -16.10 11.74
C ASP A 381 -10.86 -15.16 10.65
N VAL A 382 -11.14 -13.85 10.73
CA VAL A 382 -10.76 -12.88 9.69
C VAL A 382 -9.72 -11.85 10.19
N GLY A 383 -9.71 -11.55 11.48
CA GLY A 383 -8.82 -10.58 12.12
C GLY A 383 -9.22 -9.12 11.88
N SER A 384 -8.28 -8.18 12.05
CA SER A 384 -8.48 -6.76 11.70
C SER A 384 -7.96 -6.48 10.29
N ILE A 385 -8.74 -5.76 9.47
CA ILE A 385 -8.30 -5.29 8.15
C ILE A 385 -7.06 -4.38 8.22
N PHE A 386 -6.81 -3.79 9.38
CA PHE A 386 -5.72 -2.84 9.57
C PHE A 386 -4.44 -3.50 10.09
N LYS A 387 -4.49 -4.73 10.62
CA LYS A 387 -3.30 -5.46 11.12
C LYS A 387 -2.96 -6.63 10.22
N GLY A 388 -1.73 -7.17 10.27
CA GLY A 388 -1.34 -8.38 9.52
C GLY A 388 -0.39 -8.07 8.36
N PRO A 389 -0.19 -9.01 7.42
CA PRO A 389 0.71 -8.80 6.29
C PRO A 389 0.27 -7.59 5.45
N GLN A 390 1.16 -6.61 5.26
CA GLN A 390 0.86 -5.34 4.57
C GLN A 390 -0.22 -4.48 5.26
N GLY A 391 -0.57 -4.78 6.50
CA GLY A 391 -1.47 -3.98 7.31
C GLY A 391 -0.84 -2.67 7.74
N LEU A 392 -1.69 -1.69 7.98
CA LEU A 392 -1.28 -0.36 8.41
C LEU A 392 -0.82 -0.32 9.87
N PHE A 393 -1.35 -1.17 10.74
CA PHE A 393 -1.02 -1.20 12.16
C PHE A 393 0.02 -2.31 12.41
N PRO A 394 1.22 -1.94 12.88
CA PRO A 394 2.28 -2.88 13.13
C PRO A 394 2.04 -3.65 14.43
N GLN A 395 2.77 -4.75 14.59
CA GLN A 395 2.90 -5.46 15.86
C GLN A 395 4.29 -5.17 16.42
N LEU A 396 4.39 -4.39 17.48
CA LEU A 396 5.66 -3.86 17.99
C LEU A 396 6.73 -4.92 18.31
N ASP A 397 6.31 -6.12 18.73
CA ASP A 397 7.21 -7.26 18.98
C ASP A 397 6.89 -8.48 18.07
N GLY A 398 6.18 -8.26 16.97
CA GLY A 398 5.66 -9.32 16.11
C GLY A 398 6.42 -9.50 14.81
N GLU A 399 5.77 -10.16 13.85
CA GLU A 399 6.32 -10.35 12.51
C GLU A 399 6.07 -9.12 11.61
N TYR A 400 5.01 -8.36 11.90
CA TYR A 400 4.55 -7.26 11.06
C TYR A 400 5.05 -5.91 11.58
N MET A 401 6.28 -5.55 11.20
CA MET A 401 6.93 -4.30 11.57
C MET A 401 6.51 -3.13 10.68
N SER A 402 6.68 -1.90 11.19
CA SER A 402 6.51 -0.70 10.38
C SER A 402 7.59 -0.57 9.32
N ARG A 403 7.23 0.08 8.22
CA ARG A 403 7.94 0.08 6.94
C ARG A 403 8.18 1.49 6.40
N ILE A 404 9.20 1.60 5.56
CA ILE A 404 9.47 2.78 4.75
C ILE A 404 8.64 2.72 3.47
N PHE A 405 8.06 3.87 3.12
CA PHE A 405 7.26 4.10 1.93
C PHE A 405 7.99 5.03 0.98
N ILE A 406 7.94 4.68 -0.30
CA ILE A 406 8.53 5.43 -1.42
C ILE A 406 7.46 5.83 -2.44
N GLY A 407 6.25 6.11 -1.95
CA GLY A 407 4.98 6.04 -2.69
C GLY A 407 4.30 4.67 -2.54
N GLN A 408 5.10 3.63 -2.38
CA GLN A 408 4.66 2.28 -2.02
C GLN A 408 5.37 1.78 -0.75
N SER A 409 4.72 0.86 -0.02
CA SER A 409 5.42 0.09 1.03
C SER A 409 6.62 -0.63 0.41
N THR A 410 7.75 -0.56 1.08
CA THR A 410 8.93 -1.38 0.78
C THR A 410 9.02 -2.54 1.78
N ALA A 411 9.87 -3.52 1.51
CA ALA A 411 10.29 -4.52 2.49
C ALA A 411 11.18 -3.92 3.59
N GLN A 412 11.68 -2.69 3.41
CA GLN A 412 12.51 -2.01 4.39
C GLN A 412 11.68 -1.60 5.62
N THR A 413 12.02 -2.15 6.79
CA THR A 413 11.39 -1.76 8.06
C THR A 413 12.09 -0.54 8.68
N THR A 414 11.34 0.24 9.46
CA THR A 414 11.85 1.46 10.12
C THR A 414 12.61 1.16 11.42
N GLY A 415 12.47 -0.05 11.96
CA GLY A 415 13.01 -0.44 13.26
C GLY A 415 12.26 0.17 14.45
N ILE A 416 11.18 0.92 14.24
CA ILE A 416 10.31 1.47 15.28
C ILE A 416 8.85 1.19 14.95
N GLY A 417 7.91 1.53 15.84
CA GLY A 417 6.48 1.31 15.65
C GLY A 417 5.80 2.20 14.60
N GLY A 418 6.51 3.09 13.93
CA GLY A 418 5.92 4.05 12.99
C GLY A 418 6.36 3.86 11.55
N HIS A 419 5.42 3.98 10.62
CA HIS A 419 5.71 4.02 9.19
C HIS A 419 6.28 5.38 8.82
N MET A 420 7.19 5.39 7.84
CA MET A 420 7.80 6.61 7.33
C MET A 420 7.63 6.69 5.82
N SER A 421 7.34 7.88 5.30
CA SER A 421 7.28 8.15 3.87
C SER A 421 8.11 9.37 3.55
N GLY A 422 8.86 9.30 2.46
CA GLY A 422 9.70 10.40 2.00
C GLY A 422 10.20 10.15 0.58
N ARG A 423 11.03 11.06 0.08
CA ARG A 423 11.60 11.00 -1.27
C ARG A 423 12.80 10.04 -1.36
N PHE A 424 12.69 8.87 -0.74
CA PHE A 424 13.72 7.84 -0.80
C PHE A 424 13.89 7.33 -2.22
N ILE A 425 15.12 6.96 -2.55
CA ILE A 425 15.46 6.37 -3.83
C ILE A 425 15.59 4.86 -3.63
N PRO A 426 14.76 4.04 -4.31
CA PRO A 426 14.81 2.61 -4.18
C PRO A 426 16.03 1.97 -4.84
N THR A 427 16.28 0.71 -4.49
CA THR A 427 17.09 -0.21 -5.30
C THR A 427 16.44 -0.47 -6.66
N VAL A 428 17.19 -1.11 -7.57
CA VAL A 428 16.70 -1.48 -8.92
C VAL A 428 15.44 -2.36 -8.87
N GLU A 429 15.33 -3.20 -7.84
CA GLU A 429 14.19 -4.10 -7.60
C GLU A 429 13.00 -3.39 -6.95
N ARG A 430 13.17 -2.16 -6.45
CA ARG A 430 12.14 -1.36 -5.77
C ARG A 430 11.53 -2.01 -4.51
N GLY A 431 12.11 -3.10 -4.03
CA GLY A 431 11.73 -3.75 -2.77
C GLY A 431 12.32 -3.07 -1.53
N SER A 432 13.37 -2.25 -1.68
CA SER A 432 14.05 -1.60 -0.55
C SER A 432 14.62 -0.24 -0.96
N ILE A 433 15.05 0.55 0.03
CA ILE A 433 15.81 1.78 -0.21
C ILE A 433 17.28 1.45 -0.51
N ASP A 434 17.90 2.19 -1.42
CA ASP A 434 19.30 1.95 -1.78
C ASP A 434 20.26 2.65 -0.80
N LEU A 435 20.87 1.86 0.08
CA LEU A 435 21.89 2.31 1.04
C LEU A 435 23.32 1.91 0.62
N THR A 436 23.49 1.42 -0.61
CA THR A 436 24.76 0.89 -1.10
C THR A 436 25.43 1.80 -2.13
N ASN A 437 24.63 2.43 -3.00
CA ASN A 437 25.14 3.21 -4.11
C ASN A 437 25.53 4.64 -3.66
N GLY A 438 26.82 4.85 -3.38
CA GLY A 438 27.50 6.15 -3.22
C GLY A 438 26.59 7.36 -2.92
N HIS A 439 26.25 8.12 -3.97
CA HIS A 439 25.43 9.34 -3.86
C HIS A 439 23.98 9.08 -3.44
N VAL A 440 23.39 7.98 -3.90
CA VAL A 440 22.02 7.57 -3.54
C VAL A 440 21.95 7.19 -2.05
N ALA A 441 22.94 6.44 -1.57
CA ALA A 441 23.06 6.06 -0.17
C ALA A 441 23.15 7.30 0.74
N LYS A 442 23.96 8.30 0.36
CA LYS A 442 24.05 9.57 1.10
C LYS A 442 22.71 10.30 1.17
N TRP A 443 21.98 10.39 0.04
CA TRP A 443 20.65 11.00 0.02
C TRP A 443 19.66 10.27 0.93
N ASN A 444 19.61 8.94 0.86
CA ASN A 444 18.74 8.13 1.69
C ASN A 444 19.12 8.20 3.18
N GLN A 445 20.40 8.31 3.52
CA GLN A 445 20.85 8.53 4.91
C GLN A 445 20.41 9.89 5.46
N GLU A 446 20.46 10.95 4.65
CA GLU A 446 19.98 12.28 5.06
C GLU A 446 18.45 12.29 5.23
N LEU A 447 17.70 11.52 4.44
CA LEU A 447 16.27 11.28 4.66
C LEU A 447 16.00 10.50 5.96
N LEU A 448 16.78 9.47 6.25
CA LEU A 448 16.68 8.73 7.51
C LEU A 448 16.97 9.64 8.72
N TYR A 449 17.86 10.62 8.58
CA TYR A 449 18.06 11.64 9.62
C TYR A 449 16.77 12.44 9.87
N VAL A 450 16.08 12.88 8.82
CA VAL A 450 14.77 13.57 8.96
C VAL A 450 13.74 12.66 9.63
N GLY A 451 13.71 11.37 9.28
CA GLY A 451 12.87 10.39 9.95
C GLY A 451 13.19 10.24 11.44
N GLY A 452 14.48 10.18 11.80
CA GLY A 452 14.94 10.17 13.19
C GLY A 452 14.58 11.44 13.96
N PHE A 453 14.66 12.61 13.30
CA PHE A 453 14.20 13.88 13.85
C PHE A 453 12.71 13.82 14.21
N LEU A 454 11.85 13.37 13.28
CA LEU A 454 10.42 13.22 13.55
C LEU A 454 10.16 12.19 14.66
N ALA A 455 10.84 11.05 14.63
CA ALA A 455 10.69 10.03 15.66
C ALA A 455 10.99 10.59 17.06
N ARG A 456 12.08 11.34 17.21
CA ARG A 456 12.42 12.04 18.46
C ARG A 456 11.36 13.06 18.86
N LEU A 457 10.87 13.88 17.92
CA LEU A 457 9.83 14.88 18.19
C LEU A 457 8.56 14.22 18.74
N VAL A 458 8.09 13.15 18.09
CA VAL A 458 6.88 12.44 18.50
C VAL A 458 7.10 11.80 19.87
N TYR A 459 8.23 11.13 20.09
CA TYR A 459 8.57 10.56 21.38
C TYR A 459 8.52 11.59 22.52
N GLU A 460 9.18 12.75 22.34
CA GLU A 460 9.17 13.81 23.34
C GLU A 460 7.76 14.36 23.62
N GLN A 461 6.93 14.51 22.59
CA GLN A 461 5.54 14.95 22.77
C GLN A 461 4.70 13.91 23.53
N GLU A 462 4.83 12.63 23.20
CA GLU A 462 4.08 11.56 23.88
C GLU A 462 4.51 11.40 25.34
N ILE A 463 5.81 11.51 25.64
CA ILE A 463 6.32 11.51 27.02
C ILE A 463 5.85 12.75 27.78
N ARG A 464 5.84 13.94 27.16
CA ARG A 464 5.29 15.16 27.79
C ARG A 464 3.79 15.01 28.09
N LYS A 465 2.99 14.47 27.17
CA LYS A 465 1.57 14.18 27.42
C LYS A 465 1.38 13.26 28.63
N VAL A 466 2.22 12.24 28.78
CA VAL A 466 2.20 11.37 29.96
C VAL A 466 2.58 12.14 31.22
N GLN A 467 3.60 12.99 31.17
CA GLN A 467 4.00 13.84 32.30
C GLN A 467 2.86 14.77 32.74
N ASP A 468 2.21 15.44 31.78
CA ASP A 468 1.13 16.41 32.03
C ASP A 468 -0.13 15.75 32.60
N THR A 469 -0.36 14.47 32.28
CA THR A 469 -1.52 13.70 32.73
C THR A 469 -1.21 12.78 33.91
N TRP A 470 0.04 12.76 34.39
CA TRP A 470 0.43 11.90 35.49
C TRP A 470 -0.32 12.29 36.76
N PRO A 471 -0.99 11.35 37.46
CA PRO A 471 -1.76 11.69 38.64
C PRO A 471 -0.84 12.20 39.76
N ALA A 472 -1.16 13.37 40.30
CA ALA A 472 -0.53 13.96 41.46
C ALA A 472 -1.58 14.26 42.54
N VAL A 473 -1.24 14.03 43.80
CA VAL A 473 -2.04 14.45 44.98
C VAL A 473 -1.18 15.39 45.81
N ASN A 474 -1.64 16.61 46.04
CA ASN A 474 -0.89 17.67 46.74
C ASN A 474 0.53 17.91 46.19
N GLY A 475 0.71 17.79 44.87
CA GLY A 475 2.01 17.94 44.22
C GLY A 475 2.97 16.74 44.39
N ALA A 476 2.56 15.69 45.11
CA ALA A 476 3.30 14.45 45.22
C ALA A 476 2.81 13.41 44.20
N VAL A 477 3.75 12.70 43.59
CA VAL A 477 3.49 11.61 42.64
C VAL A 477 2.71 10.49 43.33
N VAL A 478 1.55 10.13 42.79
CA VAL A 478 0.71 9.06 43.36
C VAL A 478 1.41 7.70 43.16
N PRO A 479 1.41 6.80 44.17
CA PRO A 479 1.98 5.47 44.06
C PRO A 479 1.38 4.67 42.89
N THR A 480 2.17 3.77 42.31
CA THR A 480 1.81 2.95 41.14
C THR A 480 0.62 2.01 41.34
N ALA A 481 0.11 1.85 42.56
CA ALA A 481 -1.08 1.07 42.87
C ALA A 481 -2.40 1.79 42.50
N ASP A 482 -2.38 3.10 42.21
CA ASP A 482 -3.54 3.83 41.70
C ASP A 482 -3.79 3.47 40.22
N ALA A 483 -5.05 3.21 39.85
CA ALA A 483 -5.44 2.84 38.50
C ALA A 483 -5.09 3.93 37.46
N ARG A 484 -5.14 5.22 37.83
CA ARG A 484 -4.74 6.34 36.96
C ARG A 484 -3.23 6.37 36.74
N ALA A 485 -2.46 6.01 37.76
CA ALA A 485 -1.00 5.91 37.66
C ALA A 485 -0.60 4.72 36.79
N SER A 486 -1.34 3.61 36.90
CA SER A 486 -1.20 2.44 36.03
C SER A 486 -1.45 2.78 34.55
N ALA A 487 -2.55 3.48 34.22
CA ALA A 487 -2.84 3.87 32.84
C ALA A 487 -1.75 4.79 32.24
N SER A 488 -1.27 5.76 33.02
CA SER A 488 -0.18 6.66 32.60
C SER A 488 1.14 5.89 32.39
N ARG A 489 1.43 4.92 33.26
CA ARG A 489 2.58 4.02 33.13
C ARG A 489 2.50 3.17 31.87
N GLU A 490 1.33 2.62 31.54
CA GLU A 490 1.17 1.84 30.32
C GLU A 490 1.39 2.68 29.05
N LYS A 491 0.92 3.93 29.02
CA LYS A 491 1.20 4.86 27.93
C LYS A 491 2.68 5.18 27.81
N ALA A 492 3.37 5.41 28.93
CA ALA A 492 4.81 5.62 28.97
C ALA A 492 5.57 4.41 28.39
N MET A 493 5.23 3.20 28.87
CA MET A 493 5.84 1.96 28.41
C MET A 493 5.56 1.70 26.94
N TYR A 494 4.34 2.00 26.47
CA TYR A 494 4.00 1.90 25.06
C TYR A 494 4.87 2.84 24.22
N ALA A 495 4.95 4.13 24.57
CA ALA A 495 5.78 5.09 23.85
C ALA A 495 7.25 4.67 23.84
N MET A 496 7.80 4.24 24.98
CA MET A 496 9.17 3.72 25.05
C MET A 496 9.39 2.53 24.12
N ARG A 497 8.50 1.54 24.13
CA ARG A 497 8.59 0.37 23.24
C ARG A 497 8.44 0.74 21.78
N TYR A 498 7.49 1.63 21.47
CA TYR A 498 7.23 2.12 20.13
C TYR A 498 8.47 2.73 19.49
N PHE A 499 9.25 3.51 20.26
CA PHE A 499 10.46 4.19 19.77
C PHE A 499 11.77 3.47 20.09
N THR A 500 11.71 2.27 20.70
CA THR A 500 12.90 1.44 20.90
C THR A 500 13.29 0.81 19.57
N PHE A 501 14.53 1.08 19.13
CA PHE A 501 15.03 0.53 17.88
C PHE A 501 15.15 -1.00 17.93
N GLN A 502 14.46 -1.65 17.01
CA GLN A 502 14.62 -3.05 16.65
C GLN A 502 15.48 -3.16 15.38
N PRO A 503 16.15 -4.31 15.16
CA PRO A 503 16.85 -4.57 13.91
C PRO A 503 15.93 -4.34 12.70
N SER A 504 16.32 -3.45 11.79
CA SER A 504 15.59 -3.20 10.56
C SER A 504 15.85 -4.32 9.55
N THR A 505 14.82 -4.75 8.84
CA THR A 505 14.92 -5.71 7.73
C THR A 505 14.75 -5.00 6.39
N PRO A 506 15.28 -5.53 5.28
CA PRO A 506 16.21 -6.66 5.22
C PRO A 506 17.53 -6.32 5.94
N ASP A 507 17.95 -7.19 6.87
CA ASP A 507 19.28 -7.12 7.49
C ASP A 507 20.23 -7.90 6.58
N ALA A 508 21.40 -7.35 6.28
CA ALA A 508 22.38 -7.96 5.37
C ALA A 508 23.24 -9.05 6.07
N LYS A 509 22.86 -9.46 7.28
CA LYS A 509 23.58 -10.45 8.09
C LYS A 509 23.24 -11.89 7.73
#